data_AF-A0A8C7M6H8-F1
#
_entry.id   AF-A0A8C7M6H8-F1
#
_cell.length_a   1.000
_cell.length_b   1.000
_cell.length_c   1.000
_cell.angle_alpha   90.00
_cell.angle_beta   90.00
_cell.angle_gamma   90.00
#
_symmetry.space_group_name_H-M   'P 1'
#
loop_
_entity.id
_entity.type
_entity.pdbx_description
1 polymer ?
#
loop_
_entity_poly.entity_id
_entity_poly.type
_entity_poly.pdbx_seq_one_letter_code
_entity_poly.pdbx_strand_id
1 'polypeptide(L)'
;MKTCYIGSLHHNRTDPAMRDRLSHMQELSQSNGHVEQMDYAESGEPVSGDSINVDLEEELPHQAVVWDNTPELEEVFSQSQQVHREVQLIRLEVKRLREQNSRVLQGTTRMSVVKRDSNAIAADIKARAEGVLTCLKDMDSAVRELEAAHGSNAAVTRIARTQYACLSNSFRDAMFDYNETEMSHRESCKAHIQRQMEIVGREVTGEEVEEMIETGQLNVFNENILSEGKTARSALNQIESRHRELLDLESRIQSIHEIFLDVALLVEEQGPMMNTIQTNVQKTDVAIQEALVKISKAKRHNKNNPFKKMFCCCFPCVK
;
A
#
# COMPACT_ATOMS: atom_id res chain seq x y z
N MET A 1 -40.53 -37.90 13.92
CA MET A 1 -39.94 -38.80 14.94
C MET A 1 -39.08 -39.83 14.23
N LYS A 2 -37.74 -39.69 14.31
CA LYS A 2 -36.67 -40.71 14.13
C LYS A 2 -35.32 -40.02 13.83
N THR A 3 -34.64 -39.75 14.95
CA THR A 3 -33.20 -39.75 15.28
C THR A 3 -32.10 -40.10 14.24
N CYS A 4 -31.07 -39.23 14.22
CA CYS A 4 -29.60 -39.42 14.32
C CYS A 4 -28.90 -40.68 13.77
N TYR A 5 -27.82 -40.47 13.00
CA TYR A 5 -26.41 -40.86 13.27
C TYR A 5 -25.57 -40.70 12.00
N ILE A 6 -24.54 -39.83 11.98
CA ILE A 6 -23.14 -39.95 11.41
C ILE A 6 -22.44 -38.65 11.88
N GLY A 7 -21.33 -38.59 12.64
CA GLY A 7 -20.09 -39.36 12.62
C GLY A 7 -18.96 -38.45 12.10
N SER A 8 -18.18 -37.88 13.00
CA SER A 8 -17.04 -36.99 12.72
C SER A 8 -15.94 -37.66 11.88
N LEU A 9 -15.31 -36.92 10.96
CA LEU A 9 -13.93 -37.12 10.49
C LEU A 9 -13.43 -35.84 9.79
N HIS A 10 -12.86 -34.91 10.56
CA HIS A 10 -12.04 -33.83 10.01
C HIS A 10 -10.67 -34.41 9.64
N HIS A 11 -10.48 -34.71 8.36
CA HIS A 11 -9.16 -34.97 7.80
C HIS A 11 -8.56 -33.63 7.35
N ASN A 12 -7.42 -33.28 7.95
CA ASN A 12 -6.56 -32.18 7.50
C ASN A 12 -6.18 -32.39 6.03
N ARG A 13 -6.82 -31.65 5.11
CA ARG A 13 -6.30 -31.49 3.75
C ARG A 13 -5.26 -30.39 3.78
N THR A 14 -4.00 -30.80 3.89
CA THR A 14 -2.87 -29.95 3.51
C THR A 14 -2.89 -29.72 2.00
N ASP A 15 -2.71 -28.47 1.61
CA ASP A 15 -2.70 -27.97 0.24
C ASP A 15 -1.60 -28.67 -0.61
N PRO A 16 -1.93 -29.25 -1.78
CA PRO A 16 -0.98 -29.98 -2.61
C PRO A 16 0.26 -29.17 -3.04
N ALA A 17 0.19 -27.83 -3.11
CA ALA A 17 1.33 -27.00 -3.47
C ALA A 17 2.42 -26.92 -2.38
N MET A 18 2.08 -27.19 -1.12
CA MET A 18 3.04 -27.21 0.00
C MET A 18 3.77 -28.54 0.14
N ARG A 19 3.20 -29.62 -0.39
CA ARG A 19 3.80 -30.96 -0.35
C ARG A 19 4.98 -31.07 -1.34
N ASP A 20 4.86 -30.46 -2.52
CA ASP A 20 5.93 -30.44 -3.52
C ASP A 20 7.17 -29.66 -3.08
N ARG A 21 6.99 -28.57 -2.32
CA ARG A 21 8.13 -27.79 -1.81
C ARG A 21 8.91 -28.52 -0.71
N LEU A 22 8.23 -29.33 0.10
CA LEU A 22 8.87 -30.15 1.13
C LEU A 22 9.66 -31.31 0.50
N SER A 23 9.10 -31.94 -0.53
CA SER A 23 9.77 -32.98 -1.33
C SER A 23 11.01 -32.43 -2.04
N HIS A 24 10.92 -31.23 -2.64
CA HIS A 24 12.04 -30.57 -3.31
C HIS A 24 13.17 -30.17 -2.33
N MET A 25 12.84 -29.74 -1.11
CA MET A 25 13.86 -29.51 -0.07
C MET A 25 14.49 -30.81 0.44
N GLN A 26 13.73 -31.92 0.52
CA GLN A 26 14.26 -33.22 0.93
C GLN A 26 15.12 -33.87 -0.16
N GLU A 27 14.81 -33.66 -1.44
CA GLU A 27 15.65 -34.10 -2.57
C GLU A 27 16.97 -33.34 -2.64
N LEU A 28 16.97 -32.01 -2.43
CA LEU A 28 18.19 -31.21 -2.32
C LEU A 28 19.05 -31.57 -1.10
N SER A 29 18.42 -32.04 -0.02
CA SER A 29 19.13 -32.51 1.17
C SER A 29 19.72 -33.92 1.00
N GLN A 30 19.16 -34.75 0.10
CA GLN A 30 19.65 -36.11 -0.17
C GLN A 30 20.66 -36.15 -1.32
N SER A 31 20.65 -35.17 -2.25
CA SER A 31 21.63 -35.10 -3.34
C SER A 31 23.00 -34.54 -2.94
N ASN A 32 23.15 -33.97 -1.74
CA ASN A 32 24.40 -33.35 -1.28
C ASN A 32 25.36 -34.32 -0.55
N GLY A 33 25.34 -35.60 -0.93
CA GLY A 33 26.25 -36.63 -0.47
C GLY A 33 27.55 -36.77 -1.29
N HIS A 34 27.80 -35.91 -2.28
CA HIS A 34 29.07 -35.89 -3.01
C HIS A 34 29.74 -34.54 -2.83
N VAL A 35 30.72 -34.52 -1.92
CA VAL A 35 31.68 -33.43 -1.82
C VAL A 35 32.56 -33.51 -3.07
N GLU A 36 32.23 -32.72 -4.10
CA GLU A 36 33.22 -32.42 -5.13
C GLU A 36 34.33 -31.58 -4.49
N GLN A 37 35.52 -32.14 -4.55
CA GLN A 37 36.77 -31.56 -4.11
C GLN A 37 37.11 -30.40 -5.06
N MET A 38 36.87 -29.17 -4.60
CA MET A 38 37.26 -27.97 -5.34
C MET A 38 38.75 -27.71 -5.07
N ASP A 39 39.59 -28.14 -6.00
CA ASP A 39 41.03 -27.88 -6.01
C ASP A 39 41.29 -26.37 -6.08
N TYR A 40 41.79 -25.81 -4.97
CA TYR A 40 42.48 -24.53 -5.00
C TYR A 40 43.93 -24.77 -5.38
N ALA A 41 44.35 -24.22 -6.52
CA ALA A 41 45.73 -24.23 -6.97
C ALA A 41 46.66 -23.68 -5.87
N GLU A 42 47.62 -24.50 -5.49
CA GLU A 42 48.73 -24.20 -4.60
C GLU A 42 49.73 -23.30 -5.32
N SER A 43 49.62 -21.97 -5.15
CA SER A 43 50.75 -21.07 -5.36
C SER A 43 51.46 -20.89 -4.03
N GLY A 44 52.44 -21.76 -3.76
CA GLY A 44 53.34 -21.63 -2.63
C GLY A 44 54.35 -20.50 -2.87
N GLU A 45 54.40 -19.56 -1.94
CA GLU A 45 55.64 -18.87 -1.57
C GLU A 45 55.87 -19.09 -0.07
N PRO A 46 57.08 -19.47 0.36
CA PRO A 46 57.38 -19.72 1.76
C PRO A 46 57.78 -18.40 2.42
N VAL A 47 56.98 -17.90 3.35
CA VAL A 47 57.46 -16.90 4.31
C VAL A 47 57.42 -17.50 5.71
N SER A 48 58.64 -17.57 6.25
CA SER A 48 59.04 -17.96 7.58
C SER A 48 58.13 -17.44 8.68
N GLY A 49 58.07 -18.23 9.75
CA GLY A 49 57.27 -17.93 10.93
C GLY A 49 57.53 -16.54 11.47
N ASP A 50 56.45 -15.83 11.75
CA ASP A 50 56.33 -15.05 12.95
C ASP A 50 54.91 -15.15 13.46
N SER A 51 54.82 -15.37 14.76
CA SER A 51 53.58 -15.46 15.51
C SER A 51 52.94 -14.07 15.50
N ILE A 52 52.04 -13.79 14.56
CA ILE A 52 51.23 -12.57 14.64
C ILE A 52 50.18 -12.81 15.72
N ASN A 53 50.54 -12.47 16.97
CA ASN A 53 49.58 -12.10 17.99
C ASN A 53 48.83 -10.88 17.46
N VAL A 54 47.68 -11.11 16.83
CA VAL A 54 46.73 -10.04 16.56
C VAL A 54 46.11 -9.70 17.90
N ASP A 55 46.55 -8.57 18.44
CA ASP A 55 46.01 -7.97 19.65
C ASP A 55 44.50 -7.76 19.48
N LEU A 56 43.71 -8.53 20.24
CA LEU A 56 42.26 -8.45 20.27
C LEU A 56 41.85 -7.35 21.28
N GLU A 57 42.19 -6.10 20.98
CA GLU A 57 41.76 -4.94 21.78
C GLU A 57 40.82 -3.99 21.03
N GLU A 58 40.26 -4.39 19.88
CA GLU A 58 39.10 -3.67 19.33
C GLU A 58 37.82 -4.30 19.91
N GLU A 59 37.43 -3.85 21.10
CA GLU A 59 36.07 -4.04 21.60
C GLU A 59 35.11 -3.44 20.57
N LEU A 60 34.63 -4.28 19.65
CA LEU A 60 33.44 -3.95 18.87
C LEU A 60 32.33 -3.69 19.89
N PRO A 61 31.78 -2.47 19.97
CA PRO A 61 30.67 -2.21 20.85
C PRO A 61 29.56 -3.15 20.40
N HIS A 62 29.24 -4.13 21.24
CA HIS A 62 28.09 -4.99 21.02
C HIS A 62 26.87 -4.11 21.28
N GLN A 63 26.46 -3.35 20.26
CA GLN A 63 25.18 -2.67 20.27
C GLN A 63 24.15 -3.79 20.29
N ALA A 64 23.65 -4.11 21.48
CA ALA A 64 22.51 -4.99 21.64
C ALA A 64 21.42 -4.56 20.67
N VAL A 65 20.70 -5.51 20.08
CA VAL A 65 19.42 -5.23 19.42
C VAL A 65 18.47 -4.82 20.53
N VAL A 66 18.57 -3.56 20.95
CA VAL A 66 17.59 -2.89 21.77
C VAL A 66 16.33 -2.90 20.92
N TRP A 67 15.30 -3.61 21.37
CA TRP A 67 13.94 -3.30 20.94
C TRP A 67 13.69 -1.86 21.39
N ASP A 68 13.98 -0.94 20.49
CA ASP A 68 13.94 0.49 20.76
C ASP A 68 12.46 0.90 20.80
N ASN A 69 11.80 0.62 21.93
CA ASN A 69 10.50 1.19 22.28
C ASN A 69 10.73 2.63 22.73
N THR A 70 11.43 3.41 21.91
CA THR A 70 11.63 4.83 22.11
C THR A 70 10.26 5.51 22.02
N PRO A 71 9.94 6.44 22.93
CA PRO A 71 8.65 7.13 22.92
C PRO A 71 8.38 7.81 21.56
N GLU A 72 9.44 8.24 20.87
CA GLU A 72 9.39 8.81 19.53
C GLU A 72 8.88 7.80 18.48
N LEU A 73 9.29 6.52 18.59
CA LEU A 73 8.88 5.49 17.65
C LEU A 73 7.42 5.06 17.87
N GLU A 74 6.97 5.03 19.14
CA GLU A 74 5.57 4.76 19.48
C GLU A 74 4.64 5.84 18.90
N GLU A 75 5.05 7.11 18.98
CA GLU A 75 4.32 8.22 18.37
C GLU A 75 4.20 8.06 16.84
N VAL A 76 5.31 7.77 16.17
CA VAL A 76 5.33 7.50 14.72
C VAL A 76 4.37 6.36 14.36
N PHE A 77 4.37 5.26 15.11
CA PHE A 77 3.46 4.14 14.84
C PHE A 77 2.00 4.47 15.13
N SER A 78 1.73 5.22 16.19
CA SER A 78 0.37 5.67 16.52
C SER A 78 -0.21 6.55 15.40
N GLN A 79 0.53 7.56 14.96
CA GLN A 79 0.16 8.42 13.82
C GLN A 79 -0.03 7.60 12.54
N SER A 80 0.93 6.70 12.24
CA SER A 80 0.88 5.83 11.07
C SER A 80 -0.38 4.95 11.07
N GLN A 81 -0.74 4.38 12.21
CA GLN A 81 -1.91 3.53 12.36
C GLN A 81 -3.21 4.33 12.19
N GLN A 82 -3.26 5.56 12.70
CA GLN A 82 -4.39 6.47 12.52
C GLN A 82 -4.59 6.80 11.03
N VAL A 83 -3.53 7.24 10.34
CA VAL A 83 -3.60 7.54 8.90
C VAL A 83 -4.02 6.32 8.11
N HIS A 84 -3.42 5.16 8.40
CA HIS A 84 -3.78 3.91 7.72
C HIS A 84 -5.28 3.59 7.89
N ARG A 85 -5.83 3.72 9.11
CA ARG A 85 -7.27 3.49 9.35
C ARG A 85 -8.13 4.43 8.53
N GLU A 86 -7.85 5.73 8.54
CA GLU A 86 -8.64 6.71 7.80
C GLU A 86 -8.56 6.48 6.28
N VAL A 87 -7.39 6.14 5.75
CA VAL A 87 -7.25 5.78 4.32
C VAL A 87 -8.09 4.54 3.97
N GLN A 88 -8.11 3.51 4.82
CA GLN A 88 -8.98 2.35 4.58
C GLN A 88 -10.47 2.70 4.62
N LEU A 89 -10.87 3.60 5.53
CA LEU A 89 -12.24 4.10 5.61
C LEU A 89 -12.62 4.89 4.35
N ILE A 90 -11.74 5.77 3.86
CA ILE A 90 -11.93 6.47 2.58
C ILE A 90 -12.17 5.46 1.46
N ARG A 91 -11.34 4.41 1.36
CA ARG A 91 -11.50 3.38 0.31
C ARG A 91 -12.83 2.63 0.42
N LEU A 92 -13.31 2.36 1.64
CA LEU A 92 -14.62 1.75 1.85
C LEU A 92 -15.75 2.69 1.39
N GLU A 93 -15.64 3.97 1.73
CA GLU A 93 -16.61 5.00 1.34
C GLU A 93 -16.64 5.22 -0.18
N VAL A 94 -15.49 5.20 -0.86
CA VAL A 94 -15.40 5.22 -2.32
C VAL A 94 -16.12 4.03 -2.96
N LYS A 95 -15.97 2.82 -2.40
CA LYS A 95 -16.72 1.64 -2.87
C LYS A 95 -18.23 1.82 -2.66
N ARG A 96 -18.63 2.33 -1.49
CA ARG A 96 -20.04 2.62 -1.18
C ARG A 96 -20.62 3.64 -2.15
N LEU A 97 -19.87 4.70 -2.46
CA LEU A 97 -20.24 5.71 -3.43
C LEU A 97 -20.45 5.11 -4.83
N ARG A 98 -19.54 4.25 -5.28
CA ARG A 98 -19.66 3.53 -6.56
C ARG A 98 -20.94 2.70 -6.64
N GLU A 99 -21.26 1.97 -5.58
CA GLU A 99 -22.49 1.18 -5.50
C GLU A 99 -23.74 2.06 -5.57
N GLN A 100 -23.76 3.18 -4.85
CA GLN A 100 -24.89 4.13 -4.89
C GLN A 100 -25.05 4.74 -6.29
N ASN A 101 -23.96 5.18 -6.91
CA ASN A 101 -23.95 5.71 -8.27
C ASN A 101 -24.52 4.69 -9.28
N SER A 102 -24.19 3.41 -9.13
CA SER A 102 -24.74 2.32 -9.95
C SER A 102 -26.26 2.15 -9.75
N ARG A 103 -26.75 2.17 -8.50
CA ARG A 103 -28.19 2.05 -8.18
C ARG A 103 -29.01 3.21 -8.75
N VAL A 104 -28.46 4.42 -8.73
CA VAL A 104 -29.10 5.62 -9.30
C VAL A 104 -29.28 5.50 -10.82
N LEU A 105 -28.35 4.83 -11.51
CA LEU A 105 -28.44 4.58 -12.95
C LEU A 105 -29.42 3.45 -13.30
N GLN A 106 -29.49 2.40 -12.47
CA GLN A 106 -30.38 1.24 -12.69
C GLN A 106 -31.86 1.53 -12.36
N GLY A 107 -32.18 2.71 -11.84
CA GLY A 107 -33.56 3.11 -11.49
C GLY A 107 -34.20 2.26 -10.38
N THR A 108 -33.41 1.45 -9.66
CA THR A 108 -33.90 0.44 -8.69
C THR A 108 -34.31 1.06 -7.35
N THR A 109 -34.22 2.39 -7.18
CA THR A 109 -34.52 3.07 -5.90
C THR A 109 -35.08 4.48 -6.13
N ARG A 110 -35.85 5.00 -5.15
CA ARG A 110 -36.29 6.41 -5.13
C ARG A 110 -35.08 7.35 -5.20
N MET A 111 -34.99 8.05 -6.32
CA MET A 111 -33.89 8.93 -6.70
C MET A 111 -33.56 10.04 -5.68
N SER A 112 -34.50 10.47 -4.83
CA SER A 112 -34.27 11.51 -3.82
C SER A 112 -33.58 11.05 -2.53
N VAL A 113 -33.69 9.77 -2.17
CA VAL A 113 -33.03 9.21 -0.97
C VAL A 113 -31.57 8.92 -1.29
N VAL A 114 -31.32 8.25 -2.41
CA VAL A 114 -29.96 7.90 -2.84
C VAL A 114 -29.10 9.13 -3.15
N LYS A 115 -29.69 10.21 -3.67
CA LYS A 115 -28.96 11.48 -3.89
C LYS A 115 -28.43 12.11 -2.61
N ARG A 116 -29.25 12.12 -1.55
CA ARG A 116 -28.80 12.60 -0.24
C ARG A 116 -27.67 11.72 0.30
N ASP A 117 -27.74 10.41 0.06
CA ASP A 117 -26.72 9.47 0.48
C ASP A 117 -25.40 9.69 -0.28
N SER A 118 -25.40 9.85 -1.61
CA SER A 118 -24.16 10.09 -2.40
C SER A 118 -23.44 11.39 -2.03
N ASN A 119 -24.18 12.48 -1.82
CA ASN A 119 -23.58 13.76 -1.41
C ASN A 119 -23.05 13.70 0.02
N ALA A 120 -23.76 13.02 0.94
CA ALA A 120 -23.28 12.80 2.30
C ALA A 120 -22.01 11.91 2.34
N ILE A 121 -21.96 10.86 1.53
CA ILE A 121 -20.77 10.01 1.39
C ILE A 121 -19.57 10.83 0.91
N ALA A 122 -19.75 11.63 -0.14
CA ALA A 122 -18.67 12.46 -0.65
C ALA A 122 -18.19 13.52 0.36
N ALA A 123 -19.10 14.10 1.15
CA ALA A 123 -18.74 15.01 2.23
C ALA A 123 -17.94 14.31 3.34
N ASP A 124 -18.30 13.08 3.71
CA ASP A 124 -17.54 12.27 4.68
C ASP A 124 -16.14 11.93 4.14
N ILE A 125 -16.05 11.53 2.87
CA ILE A 125 -14.76 11.28 2.19
C ILE A 125 -13.88 12.54 2.24
N LYS A 126 -14.44 13.71 1.92
CA LYS A 126 -13.72 14.98 1.97
C LYS A 126 -13.21 15.27 3.39
N ALA A 127 -14.07 15.20 4.40
CA ALA A 127 -13.68 15.48 5.78
C ALA A 127 -12.57 14.54 6.28
N ARG A 128 -12.65 13.25 5.92
CA ARG A 128 -11.58 12.27 6.23
C ARG A 128 -10.28 12.60 5.50
N ALA A 129 -10.37 12.97 4.23
CA ALA A 129 -9.20 13.31 3.42
C ALA A 129 -8.47 14.55 3.98
N GLU A 130 -9.21 15.57 4.42
CA GLU A 130 -8.65 16.74 5.12
C GLU A 130 -7.96 16.34 6.44
N GLY A 131 -8.56 15.42 7.19
CA GLY A 131 -7.95 14.85 8.41
C GLY A 131 -6.67 14.08 8.14
N VAL A 132 -6.65 13.26 7.08
CA VAL A 132 -5.46 12.53 6.63
C VAL A 132 -4.36 13.49 6.20
N LEU A 133 -4.67 14.52 5.42
CA LEU A 133 -3.70 15.55 5.01
C LEU A 133 -3.06 16.23 6.21
N THR A 134 -3.85 16.58 7.23
CA THR A 134 -3.34 17.18 8.46
C THR A 134 -2.36 16.23 9.16
N CYS A 135 -2.76 14.98 9.36
CA CYS A 135 -1.90 13.98 9.99
C CYS A 135 -0.62 13.70 9.18
N LEU A 136 -0.69 13.68 7.84
CA LEU A 136 0.47 13.51 6.98
C LEU A 136 1.44 14.70 7.07
N LYS A 137 0.93 15.93 7.17
CA LYS A 137 1.76 17.13 7.41
C LYS A 137 2.45 17.07 8.77
N ASP A 138 1.76 16.62 9.81
CA ASP A 138 2.34 16.42 11.14
C ASP A 138 3.42 15.33 11.11
N MET A 139 3.17 14.22 10.41
CA MET A 139 4.17 13.16 10.21
C MET A 139 5.40 13.65 9.45
N ASP A 140 5.24 14.49 8.42
CA ASP A 140 6.37 15.07 7.70
C ASP A 140 7.22 15.97 8.61
N SER A 141 6.58 16.79 9.46
CA SER A 141 7.28 17.59 10.47
C SER A 141 8.05 16.70 11.45
N ALA A 142 7.42 15.64 11.96
CA ALA A 142 8.06 14.68 12.86
C ALA A 142 9.28 14.00 12.21
N VAL A 143 9.19 13.64 10.92
CA VAL A 143 10.33 13.10 10.16
C VAL A 143 11.48 14.11 10.12
N ARG A 144 11.21 15.39 9.82
CA ARG A 144 12.24 16.45 9.78
C ARG A 144 12.90 16.68 11.14
N GLU A 145 12.13 16.63 12.23
CA GLU A 145 12.64 16.76 13.60
C GLU A 145 13.53 15.57 14.00
N LEU A 146 13.11 14.34 13.67
CA LEU A 146 13.90 13.14 13.90
C LEU A 146 15.19 13.12 13.07
N GLU A 147 15.16 13.66 11.85
CA GLU A 147 16.35 13.87 11.03
C GLU A 147 17.33 14.86 11.67
N ALA A 148 16.83 15.97 12.22
CA ALA A 148 17.65 16.96 12.91
C ALA A 148 18.25 16.44 14.23
N ALA A 149 17.50 15.63 14.98
CA ALA A 149 17.92 15.13 16.28
C ALA A 149 18.87 13.93 16.20
N HIS A 150 18.56 12.95 15.35
CA HIS A 150 19.26 11.66 15.31
C HIS A 150 20.10 11.46 14.03
N GLY A 151 19.94 12.35 13.05
CA GLY A 151 20.55 12.24 11.72
C GLY A 151 19.76 11.32 10.78
N SER A 152 19.91 11.53 9.48
CA SER A 152 19.13 10.88 8.43
C SER A 152 19.26 9.35 8.33
N ASN A 153 20.30 8.76 8.96
CA ASN A 153 20.59 7.33 8.92
C ASN A 153 20.13 6.57 10.18
N ALA A 154 19.63 7.26 11.20
CA ALA A 154 19.10 6.61 12.40
C ALA A 154 17.90 5.71 12.06
N ALA A 155 17.75 4.62 12.81
CA ALA A 155 16.70 3.63 12.57
C ALA A 155 15.29 4.25 12.69
N VAL A 156 15.04 5.01 13.76
CA VAL A 156 13.77 5.71 14.01
C VAL A 156 13.42 6.65 12.86
N THR A 157 14.37 7.47 12.41
CA THR A 157 14.22 8.40 11.29
C THR A 157 13.90 7.69 9.98
N ARG A 158 14.57 6.56 9.71
CA ARG A 158 14.28 5.73 8.53
C ARG A 158 12.89 5.12 8.59
N ILE A 159 12.46 4.65 9.75
CA ILE A 159 11.13 4.05 9.92
C ILE A 159 10.06 5.11 9.69
N ALA A 160 10.15 6.27 10.35
CA ALA A 160 9.21 7.38 10.20
C ALA A 160 9.08 7.82 8.74
N ARG A 161 10.22 8.01 8.07
CA ARG A 161 10.29 8.37 6.65
C ARG A 161 9.62 7.33 5.75
N THR A 162 9.85 6.04 6.01
CA THR A 162 9.25 4.95 5.23
C THR A 162 7.73 4.90 5.43
N GLN A 163 7.26 5.07 6.67
CA GLN A 163 5.83 5.09 6.99
C GLN A 163 5.13 6.26 6.29
N TYR A 164 5.68 7.47 6.42
CA TYR A 164 5.16 8.66 5.74
C TYR A 164 5.05 8.43 4.22
N ALA A 165 6.10 7.98 3.56
CA ALA A 165 6.07 7.71 2.12
C ALA A 165 5.00 6.66 1.75
N CYS A 166 4.94 5.54 2.48
CA CYS A 166 3.96 4.49 2.21
C CYS A 166 2.52 4.99 2.34
N LEU A 167 2.24 5.74 3.41
CA LEU A 167 0.91 6.25 3.70
C LEU A 167 0.49 7.37 2.74
N SER A 168 1.40 8.28 2.40
CA SER A 168 1.15 9.31 1.39
C SER A 168 0.83 8.72 0.01
N ASN A 169 1.54 7.65 -0.40
CA ASN A 169 1.22 6.91 -1.62
C ASN A 169 -0.16 6.22 -1.52
N SER A 170 -0.44 5.54 -0.41
CA SER A 170 -1.73 4.87 -0.22
C SER A 170 -2.91 5.85 -0.19
N PHE A 171 -2.71 7.04 0.38
CA PHE A 171 -3.72 8.10 0.40
C PHE A 171 -3.95 8.65 -0.99
N ARG A 172 -2.88 8.97 -1.73
CA ARG A 172 -2.95 9.39 -3.13
C ARG A 172 -3.77 8.40 -3.97
N ASP A 173 -3.46 7.11 -3.86
CA ASP A 173 -4.16 6.07 -4.64
C ASP A 173 -5.65 6.03 -4.29
N ALA A 174 -6.00 6.16 -3.00
CA ALA A 174 -7.40 6.24 -2.58
C ALA A 174 -8.13 7.48 -3.12
N MET A 175 -7.44 8.63 -3.21
CA MET A 175 -7.99 9.84 -3.81
C MET A 175 -8.15 9.71 -5.33
N PHE A 176 -7.22 9.05 -6.02
CA PHE A 176 -7.40 8.73 -7.44
C PHE A 176 -8.59 7.78 -7.66
N ASP A 177 -8.76 6.75 -6.84
CA ASP A 177 -9.92 5.84 -6.89
C ASP A 177 -11.25 6.61 -6.73
N TYR A 178 -11.28 7.63 -5.87
CA TYR A 178 -12.44 8.53 -5.72
C TYR A 178 -12.72 9.30 -7.02
N ASN A 179 -11.71 9.97 -7.57
CA ASN A 179 -11.89 10.77 -8.78
C ASN A 179 -12.30 9.91 -9.98
N GLU A 180 -11.69 8.72 -10.14
CA GLU A 180 -12.11 7.77 -11.16
C GLU A 180 -13.59 7.36 -11.00
N THR A 181 -14.04 7.15 -9.76
CA THR A 181 -15.43 6.80 -9.47
C THR A 181 -16.41 7.93 -9.84
N GLU A 182 -16.06 9.18 -9.55
CA GLU A 182 -16.84 10.36 -9.99
C GLU A 182 -16.82 10.50 -11.51
N MET A 183 -15.66 10.44 -12.16
CA MET A 183 -15.53 10.53 -13.63
C MET A 183 -16.34 9.44 -14.34
N SER A 184 -16.31 8.20 -13.85
CA SER A 184 -17.13 7.11 -14.38
C SER A 184 -18.63 7.39 -14.25
N HIS A 185 -19.05 8.01 -13.15
CA HIS A 185 -20.45 8.40 -12.95
C HIS A 185 -20.89 9.54 -13.87
N ARG A 186 -20.00 10.52 -14.09
CA ARG A 186 -20.19 11.61 -15.06
C ARG A 186 -20.45 11.07 -16.46
N GLU A 187 -19.57 10.20 -16.94
CA GLU A 187 -19.72 9.58 -18.27
C GLU A 187 -21.00 8.76 -18.40
N SER A 188 -21.37 8.05 -17.32
CA SER A 188 -22.64 7.30 -17.30
C SER A 188 -23.87 8.22 -17.38
N CYS A 189 -23.84 9.37 -16.70
CA CYS A 189 -24.91 10.37 -16.78
C CYS A 189 -24.99 11.00 -18.18
N LYS A 190 -23.84 11.32 -18.78
CA LYS A 190 -23.74 11.84 -20.15
C LYS A 190 -24.32 10.87 -21.17
N ALA A 191 -23.91 9.60 -21.12
CA ALA A 191 -24.45 8.55 -21.99
C ALA A 191 -25.96 8.35 -21.80
N HIS A 192 -26.46 8.46 -20.56
CA HIS A 192 -27.89 8.40 -20.28
C HIS A 192 -28.65 9.58 -20.89
N ILE A 193 -28.13 10.81 -20.79
CA ILE A 193 -28.73 12.00 -21.40
C ILE A 193 -28.79 11.82 -22.92
N GLN A 194 -27.68 11.43 -23.55
CA GLN A 194 -27.61 11.18 -24.99
C GLN A 194 -28.68 10.18 -25.45
N ARG A 195 -28.79 9.03 -24.76
CA ARG A 195 -29.80 8.02 -25.08
C ARG A 195 -31.24 8.53 -24.91
N GLN A 196 -31.51 9.35 -23.90
CA GLN A 196 -32.84 9.95 -23.75
C GLN A 196 -33.16 10.96 -24.87
N MET A 197 -32.17 11.63 -25.45
CA MET A 197 -32.39 12.49 -26.62
C MET A 197 -32.75 11.69 -27.86
N GLU A 198 -32.06 10.58 -28.09
CA GLU A 198 -32.37 9.67 -29.21
C GLU A 198 -33.80 9.15 -29.13
N ILE A 199 -34.30 8.86 -27.93
CA ILE A 199 -35.70 8.42 -27.69
C ILE A 199 -36.70 9.51 -28.09
N VAL A 200 -36.33 10.77 -27.90
CA VAL A 200 -37.15 11.93 -28.31
C VAL A 200 -36.94 12.27 -29.80
N GLY A 201 -36.17 11.46 -30.54
CA GLY A 201 -35.97 11.64 -31.97
C GLY A 201 -34.93 12.70 -32.34
N ARG A 202 -34.10 13.14 -31.37
CA ARG A 202 -32.97 14.03 -31.61
C ARG A 202 -31.67 13.24 -31.49
N GLU A 203 -30.99 13.06 -32.60
CA GLU A 203 -29.62 12.57 -32.60
C GLU A 203 -28.70 13.73 -32.17
N VAL A 204 -27.97 13.51 -31.09
CA VAL A 204 -26.96 14.44 -30.57
C VAL A 204 -25.67 13.69 -30.34
N THR A 205 -24.58 14.34 -30.73
CA THR A 205 -23.23 13.85 -30.49
C THR A 205 -22.85 14.03 -29.01
N GLY A 206 -21.85 13.27 -28.56
CA GLY A 206 -21.33 13.41 -27.20
C GLY A 206 -20.74 14.80 -26.92
N GLU A 207 -20.24 15.50 -27.95
CA GLU A 207 -19.70 16.86 -27.84
C GLU A 207 -20.82 17.89 -27.65
N GLU A 208 -21.92 17.77 -28.42
CA GLU A 208 -23.09 18.63 -28.23
C GLU A 208 -23.73 18.43 -26.85
N VAL A 209 -23.76 17.20 -26.33
CA VAL A 209 -24.22 16.93 -24.96
C VAL A 209 -23.34 17.63 -23.93
N GLU A 210 -22.03 17.64 -24.15
CA GLU A 210 -21.08 18.34 -23.28
C GLU A 210 -21.33 19.86 -23.27
N GLU A 211 -21.44 20.47 -24.45
CA GLU A 211 -21.73 21.90 -24.58
C GLU A 211 -23.07 22.27 -23.91
N MET A 212 -24.10 21.43 -24.03
CA MET A 212 -25.38 21.64 -23.36
C MET A 212 -25.27 21.55 -21.83
N ILE A 213 -24.36 20.72 -21.31
CA ILE A 213 -24.10 20.62 -19.87
C ILE A 213 -23.34 21.87 -19.40
N GLU A 214 -22.28 22.26 -20.09
CA GLU A 214 -21.41 23.40 -19.74
C GLU A 214 -22.15 24.75 -19.81
N THR A 215 -22.96 24.95 -20.84
CA THR A 215 -23.72 26.21 -21.00
C THR A 215 -24.91 26.30 -20.04
N GLY A 216 -25.31 25.18 -19.42
CA GLY A 216 -26.53 25.08 -18.61
C GLY A 216 -27.81 25.37 -19.39
N GLN A 217 -27.72 25.56 -20.72
CA GLN A 217 -28.85 25.92 -21.57
C GLN A 217 -29.53 24.65 -22.07
N LEU A 218 -30.36 24.09 -21.20
CA LEU A 218 -31.34 23.06 -21.52
C LEU A 218 -32.45 23.56 -22.49
N ASN A 219 -32.38 24.80 -22.97
CA ASN A 219 -33.38 25.44 -23.85
C ASN A 219 -33.63 24.65 -25.14
N VAL A 220 -32.61 23.90 -25.57
CA VAL A 220 -32.67 22.93 -26.67
C VAL A 220 -33.80 21.89 -26.49
N PHE A 221 -34.26 21.67 -25.25
CA PHE A 221 -35.26 20.66 -24.90
C PHE A 221 -36.71 21.16 -24.85
N ASN A 222 -36.94 22.49 -24.82
CA ASN A 222 -38.28 23.04 -24.62
C ASN A 222 -39.00 23.42 -25.93
N GLU A 223 -38.28 23.70 -27.02
CA GLU A 223 -38.89 24.35 -28.19
C GLU A 223 -39.76 23.45 -29.10
N ASN A 224 -39.65 22.11 -29.02
CA ASN A 224 -40.47 21.21 -29.86
C ASN A 224 -41.03 19.95 -29.17
N ILE A 225 -40.56 19.59 -27.98
CA ILE A 225 -40.84 18.28 -27.36
C ILE A 225 -42.17 18.27 -26.57
N LEU A 226 -42.68 19.43 -26.15
CA LEU A 226 -43.91 19.56 -25.37
C LEU A 226 -45.18 19.11 -26.13
N SER A 227 -45.13 18.99 -27.46
CA SER A 227 -46.24 18.52 -28.29
C SER A 227 -46.30 16.99 -28.45
N GLU A 228 -45.26 16.25 -28.03
CA GLU A 228 -45.00 14.85 -28.44
C GLU A 228 -45.46 13.75 -27.44
N GLY A 229 -46.32 14.09 -26.47
CA GLY A 229 -47.00 13.10 -25.62
C GLY A 229 -46.22 12.60 -24.40
N LYS A 230 -46.69 11.51 -23.77
CA LYS A 230 -46.24 11.05 -22.43
C LYS A 230 -44.78 10.56 -22.41
N THR A 231 -44.31 9.95 -23.49
CA THR A 231 -42.95 9.39 -23.60
C THR A 231 -41.89 10.49 -23.61
N ALA A 232 -42.08 11.50 -24.47
CA ALA A 232 -41.26 12.69 -24.56
C ALA A 232 -41.11 13.40 -23.20
N ARG A 233 -42.23 13.61 -22.49
CA ARG A 233 -42.23 14.21 -21.15
C ARG A 233 -41.48 13.38 -20.11
N SER A 234 -41.54 12.05 -20.21
CA SER A 234 -40.78 11.16 -19.32
C SER A 234 -39.28 11.19 -19.59
N ALA A 235 -38.87 11.29 -20.86
CA ALA A 235 -37.47 11.43 -21.24
C ALA A 235 -36.89 12.75 -20.74
N LEU A 236 -37.62 13.86 -20.92
CA LEU A 236 -37.24 15.18 -20.40
C LEU A 236 -37.01 15.19 -18.89
N ASN A 237 -37.94 14.61 -18.12
CA ASN A 237 -37.78 14.52 -16.65
C ASN A 237 -36.53 13.73 -16.24
N GLN A 238 -36.17 12.68 -17.00
CA GLN A 238 -34.96 11.90 -16.74
C GLN A 238 -33.70 12.71 -17.07
N ILE A 239 -33.70 13.44 -18.20
CA ILE A 239 -32.62 14.33 -18.62
C ILE A 239 -32.38 15.40 -17.54
N GLU A 240 -33.42 16.11 -17.11
CA GLU A 240 -33.30 17.13 -16.05
C GLU A 240 -32.75 16.54 -14.74
N SER A 241 -33.18 15.32 -14.39
CA SER A 241 -32.67 14.65 -13.20
C SER A 241 -31.18 14.30 -13.31
N ARG A 242 -30.73 13.81 -14.48
CA ARG A 242 -29.31 13.52 -14.76
C ARG A 242 -28.46 14.79 -14.79
N HIS A 243 -28.98 15.87 -15.39
CA HIS A 243 -28.27 17.15 -15.41
C HIS A 243 -28.04 17.69 -14.01
N ARG A 244 -29.05 17.62 -13.13
CA ARG A 244 -28.86 18.00 -11.71
C ARG A 244 -27.79 17.15 -11.02
N GLU A 245 -27.70 15.86 -11.34
CA GLU A 245 -26.65 14.99 -10.80
C GLU A 245 -25.25 15.36 -11.31
N LEU A 246 -25.13 15.80 -12.57
CA LEU A 246 -23.87 16.31 -13.11
C LEU A 246 -23.40 17.58 -12.39
N LEU A 247 -24.32 18.49 -12.06
CA LEU A 247 -24.00 19.70 -11.29
C LEU A 247 -23.55 19.36 -9.86
N ASP A 248 -24.24 18.44 -9.19
CA ASP A 248 -23.83 17.96 -7.86
C ASP A 248 -22.45 17.30 -7.92
N LEU A 249 -22.19 16.49 -8.95
CA LEU A 249 -20.90 15.84 -9.21
C LEU A 249 -19.78 16.85 -9.45
N GLU A 250 -20.02 17.89 -10.26
CA GLU A 250 -19.06 18.95 -10.50
C GLU A 250 -18.69 19.66 -9.19
N SER A 251 -19.68 20.02 -8.37
CA SER A 251 -19.45 20.61 -7.06
C SER A 251 -18.59 19.71 -6.17
N ARG A 252 -18.83 18.40 -6.17
CA ARG A 252 -18.04 17.42 -5.40
C ARG A 252 -16.60 17.33 -5.89
N ILE A 253 -16.36 17.33 -7.19
CA ILE A 253 -15.00 17.31 -7.77
C ILE A 253 -14.27 18.61 -7.47
N GLN A 254 -14.93 19.76 -7.63
CA GLN A 254 -14.36 21.05 -7.26
C GLN A 254 -14.00 21.09 -5.77
N SER A 255 -14.87 20.54 -4.91
CA SER A 255 -14.66 20.54 -3.45
C SER A 255 -13.41 19.78 -2.99
N ILE A 256 -12.92 18.84 -3.81
CA ILE A 256 -11.76 18.00 -3.51
C ILE A 256 -10.51 18.44 -4.27
N HIS A 257 -10.63 19.44 -5.15
CA HIS A 257 -9.53 19.93 -5.96
C HIS A 257 -8.36 20.41 -5.12
N GLU A 258 -8.63 21.12 -4.01
CA GLU A 258 -7.60 21.55 -3.05
C GLU A 258 -6.83 20.37 -2.45
N ILE A 259 -7.52 19.26 -2.16
CA ILE A 259 -6.88 18.02 -1.67
C ILE A 259 -5.95 17.44 -2.74
N PHE A 260 -6.33 17.48 -4.02
CA PHE A 260 -5.46 16.99 -5.09
C PHE A 260 -4.20 17.84 -5.28
N LEU A 261 -4.31 19.15 -5.12
CA LEU A 261 -3.14 20.04 -5.14
C LEU A 261 -2.18 19.72 -4.00
N ASP A 262 -2.71 19.53 -2.79
CA ASP A 262 -1.92 19.11 -1.62
C ASP A 262 -1.28 17.73 -1.84
N VAL A 263 -2.02 16.76 -2.37
CA VAL A 263 -1.49 15.43 -2.69
C VAL A 263 -0.38 15.48 -3.74
N ALA A 264 -0.49 16.34 -4.74
CA ALA A 264 0.57 16.53 -5.74
C ALA A 264 1.85 17.07 -5.10
N LEU A 265 1.72 18.03 -4.19
CA LEU A 265 2.86 18.57 -3.43
C LEU A 265 3.52 17.48 -2.56
N LEU A 266 2.73 16.66 -1.85
CA LEU A 266 3.25 15.56 -1.04
C LEU A 266 4.07 14.55 -1.87
N VAL A 267 3.75 14.37 -3.16
CA VAL A 267 4.46 13.43 -4.06
C VAL A 267 5.77 14.01 -4.58
N GLU A 268 5.84 15.32 -4.83
CA GLU A 268 7.06 15.99 -5.30
C GLU A 268 8.21 15.90 -4.28
N GLU A 269 7.89 15.96 -2.98
CA GLU A 269 8.87 15.87 -1.90
C GLU A 269 9.40 14.42 -1.65
N GLN A 270 8.75 13.38 -2.21
CA GLN A 270 9.09 11.97 -1.93
C GLN A 270 10.19 11.36 -2.84
N GLY A 271 10.56 12.00 -3.96
CA GLY A 271 11.54 11.48 -4.91
C GLY A 271 12.94 11.17 -4.32
N PRO A 272 13.55 12.07 -3.54
CA PRO A 272 14.85 11.83 -2.87
C PRO A 272 14.77 10.81 -1.72
N MET A 273 13.59 10.65 -1.13
CA MET A 273 13.32 9.87 0.08
C MET A 273 13.42 8.35 -0.16
N MET A 274 12.81 7.88 -1.26
CA MET A 274 12.78 6.46 -1.63
C MET A 274 14.16 5.91 -2.03
N ASN A 275 14.96 6.72 -2.73
CA ASN A 275 16.31 6.35 -3.16
C ASN A 275 17.25 6.12 -1.96
N THR A 276 17.07 6.90 -0.89
CA THR A 276 17.88 6.80 0.34
C THR A 276 17.56 5.52 1.13
N ILE A 277 16.29 5.10 1.18
CA ILE A 277 15.88 3.86 1.85
C ILE A 277 16.43 2.64 1.11
N GLN A 278 16.27 2.57 -0.21
CA GLN A 278 16.81 1.48 -1.02
C GLN A 278 18.32 1.36 -0.84
N THR A 279 19.04 2.50 -0.89
CA THR A 279 20.48 2.56 -0.69
C THR A 279 20.89 2.09 0.71
N ASN A 280 20.12 2.43 1.74
CA ASN A 280 20.45 2.08 3.12
C ASN A 280 20.07 0.63 3.49
N VAL A 281 19.02 0.06 2.89
CA VAL A 281 18.73 -1.38 2.98
C VAL A 281 19.86 -2.17 2.31
N GLN A 282 20.30 -1.76 1.13
CA GLN A 282 21.47 -2.35 0.46
C GLN A 282 22.74 -2.28 1.33
N LYS A 283 23.01 -1.12 1.95
CA LYS A 283 24.14 -0.99 2.90
C LYS A 283 24.01 -1.90 4.12
N THR A 284 22.80 -2.07 4.65
CA THR A 284 22.55 -2.95 5.80
C THR A 284 22.79 -4.41 5.41
N ASP A 285 22.35 -4.82 4.21
CA ASP A 285 22.59 -6.16 3.68
C ASP A 285 24.10 -6.43 3.52
N VAL A 286 24.84 -5.47 2.95
CA VAL A 286 26.32 -5.54 2.86
C VAL A 286 26.97 -5.69 4.25
N ALA A 287 26.56 -4.89 5.23
CA ALA A 287 27.10 -4.97 6.58
C ALA A 287 26.81 -6.32 7.27
N ILE A 288 25.63 -6.90 7.05
CA ILE A 288 25.27 -8.24 7.55
C ILE A 288 26.13 -9.31 6.89
N GLN A 289 26.35 -9.24 5.57
CA GLN A 289 27.23 -10.18 4.87
C GLN A 289 28.65 -10.14 5.44
N GLU A 290 29.20 -8.94 5.67
CA GLU A 290 30.51 -8.79 6.31
C GLU A 290 30.55 -9.36 7.74
N ALA A 291 29.51 -9.13 8.53
CA ALA A 291 29.39 -9.69 9.87
C ALA A 291 29.34 -11.23 9.84
N LEU A 292 28.59 -11.82 8.91
CA LEU A 292 28.52 -13.27 8.72
C LEU A 292 29.89 -13.86 8.35
N VAL A 293 30.65 -13.18 7.49
CA VAL A 293 32.04 -13.55 7.16
C VAL A 293 32.91 -13.52 8.41
N LYS A 294 32.86 -12.45 9.22
CA LYS A 294 33.63 -12.33 10.46
C LYS A 294 33.25 -13.43 11.47
N ILE A 295 31.96 -13.73 11.63
CA ILE A 295 31.47 -14.83 12.49
C ILE A 295 31.95 -16.18 11.98
N SER A 296 31.96 -16.42 10.66
CA SER A 296 32.45 -17.67 10.08
C SER A 296 33.95 -17.89 10.36
N LYS A 297 34.75 -16.82 10.25
CA LYS A 297 36.17 -16.83 10.62
C LYS A 297 36.35 -17.09 12.10
N ALA A 298 35.61 -16.38 12.97
CA ALA A 298 35.64 -16.60 14.41
C ALA A 298 35.27 -18.05 14.79
N LYS A 299 34.26 -18.63 14.14
CA LYS A 299 33.88 -20.05 14.32
C LYS A 299 35.01 -20.99 13.89
N ARG A 300 35.69 -20.71 12.77
CA ARG A 300 36.85 -21.49 12.30
C ARG A 300 38.01 -21.40 13.29
N HIS A 301 38.32 -20.21 13.82
CA HIS A 301 39.33 -20.02 14.86
C HIS A 301 38.96 -20.74 16.15
N ASN A 302 37.70 -20.67 16.61
CA ASN A 302 37.22 -21.38 17.78
C ASN A 302 37.28 -22.91 17.60
N LYS A 303 36.92 -23.43 16.42
CA LYS A 303 37.05 -24.87 16.08
C LYS A 303 38.51 -25.32 16.02
N ASN A 304 39.40 -24.45 15.57
CA ASN A 304 40.83 -24.71 15.49
C ASN A 304 41.61 -24.26 16.72
N ASN A 305 40.91 -23.88 17.80
CA ASN A 305 41.54 -23.43 19.03
C ASN A 305 42.34 -24.60 19.65
N PRO A 306 43.68 -24.50 19.72
CA PRO A 306 44.53 -25.58 20.20
C PRO A 306 44.25 -25.93 21.67
N PHE A 307 43.82 -24.98 22.50
CA PHE A 307 43.46 -25.24 23.89
C PHE A 307 42.21 -26.12 24.03
N LYS A 308 41.21 -25.96 23.14
CA LYS A 308 40.04 -26.87 23.09
C LYS A 308 40.38 -28.24 22.53
N LYS A 309 41.31 -28.31 21.58
CA LYS A 309 41.79 -29.60 21.03
C LYS A 309 42.69 -30.36 22.01
N MET A 310 43.46 -29.66 22.84
CA MET A 310 44.29 -30.30 23.89
C MET A 310 43.49 -30.82 25.07
N PHE A 311 42.38 -30.17 25.46
CA PHE A 311 41.59 -30.57 26.64
C PHE A 311 40.51 -31.64 26.38
N CYS A 312 40.33 -32.12 25.14
CA CYS A 312 39.17 -32.97 24.80
C CYS A 312 39.41 -34.50 24.83
N CYS A 313 40.63 -35.03 24.97
CA CYS A 313 40.82 -36.50 24.85
C CYS A 313 41.89 -37.13 25.78
N CYS A 314 42.12 -36.65 27.01
CA CYS A 314 43.00 -37.35 27.98
C CYS A 314 42.77 -37.00 29.46
N PHE A 315 41.52 -36.94 29.95
CA PHE A 315 41.26 -37.10 31.40
C PHE A 315 40.22 -38.20 31.61
N PRO A 316 40.65 -39.47 31.75
CA PRO A 316 39.79 -40.47 32.34
C PRO A 316 39.60 -40.09 33.81
N CYS A 317 38.35 -39.82 34.21
CA CYS A 317 37.97 -39.84 35.61
C CYS A 317 38.28 -41.24 36.16
N VAL A 318 39.40 -41.38 36.85
CA VAL A 318 39.70 -42.55 37.68
C VAL A 318 39.16 -42.26 39.08
N LYS A 319 38.43 -43.25 39.59
CA LYS A 319 37.72 -43.30 40.89
C LYS A 319 38.57 -42.86 42.08
#